data_AF-A0A3C2AAB4-F1
#
_entry.id   AF-A0A3C2AAB4-F1
#
_cell.length_a   1.000
_cell.length_b   1.000
_cell.length_c   1.000
_cell.angle_alpha   90.00
_cell.angle_beta   90.00
_cell.angle_gamma   90.00
#
_symmetry.space_group_name_H-M   'P 1'
#
loop_
_entity.id
_entity.type
_entity.pdbx_description
1 polymer ?
#
loop_
_entity_poly.entity_id
_entity_poly.type
_entity_poly.pdbx_seq_one_letter_code
_entity_poly.pdbx_strand_id
1 'polypeptide(L)'
;MTFKTLIKSVGLVVFLGSLGLWVATLFLGEYRLTTQTLEELLGDETKAKEVLPYFSGVLDQTYTNKFAFIGTVKSTIKDANTGITDKYQITEAEIDALAGNSESEITFALSLTETVFAGEGEVPAFKRKIFADYGGWLDGRAFASSADLRGQIEGTVGYINADILKTRGIDKYTLKAIKVDMIKRATVGFVPDNNALLSIIIFIVGTIGALMYILPKFTDGPEGIKHNGIFHSAMKSQGWLGILTGSFLIGFYILLYWYAEYITEWTIILDPLSMRLSGNGASQWFLYGFLYTVAVLVMGIRMYTKYRHSKYQLIRTTSVMFFQTAFAFIIPEILVRMNQPYFDFKNIWPLDYDFFFSFNLKELAANGGIGVFMLGWGIALILVGVPVFTYFFGKRWYCSWVCGCGGLAETLGDPYRQLSDKSLKAWKVERILIHSVLVFAVVMTSVTLINFFTDGRMLGSLTEPVQEVYGFAIGSAFAGVIGTGFYPLMGNRMWCRFGCPLAAYLGIVQKFKSRFRITTNGGQCISCGNCSTYCEMGIDVRWYAQRGQNIIRSSCVGCGVCSQVCPRGVLKLENKEEKGRFNEPILIGNDGVKVTM
;
A
#
# COMPACT_ATOMS: atom_id res chain seq x y z
N MET A 1 -30.59 -10.30 32.39
CA MET A 1 -29.69 -10.27 31.20
C MET A 1 -29.66 -11.68 30.62
N THR A 2 -29.94 -11.89 29.32
CA THR A 2 -29.88 -13.26 28.76
C THR A 2 -28.42 -13.74 28.69
N PHE A 3 -28.17 -15.05 28.78
CA PHE A 3 -26.82 -15.63 28.65
C PHE A 3 -26.10 -15.16 27.38
N LYS A 4 -26.83 -15.01 26.26
CA LYS A 4 -26.30 -14.46 25.00
C LYS A 4 -25.89 -13.00 25.11
N THR A 5 -26.66 -12.17 25.81
CA THR A 5 -26.31 -10.77 26.06
C THR A 5 -25.05 -10.69 26.93
N LEU A 6 -24.92 -11.54 27.94
CA LEU A 6 -23.74 -11.61 28.78
C LEU A 6 -22.48 -11.98 27.97
N ILE A 7 -22.54 -13.04 27.16
CA ILE A 7 -21.41 -13.43 26.28
C ILE A 7 -21.01 -12.29 25.35
N LYS A 8 -21.97 -11.61 24.73
CA LYS A 8 -21.69 -10.47 23.84
C LYS A 8 -20.97 -9.35 24.60
N SER A 9 -21.45 -8.98 25.79
CA SER A 9 -20.83 -7.91 26.59
C SER A 9 -19.44 -8.28 27.07
N VAL A 10 -19.24 -9.50 27.59
CA VAL A 10 -17.93 -10.00 28.02
C VAL A 10 -16.96 -10.04 26.84
N GLY A 11 -17.38 -10.58 25.69
CA GLY A 11 -16.57 -10.63 24.48
C GLY A 11 -16.14 -9.25 23.99
N LEU A 12 -17.05 -8.27 24.04
CA LEU A 12 -16.74 -6.89 23.69
C LEU A 12 -15.72 -6.26 24.66
N VAL A 13 -15.88 -6.46 25.96
CA VAL A 13 -14.93 -5.96 26.98
C VAL A 13 -13.55 -6.59 26.77
N VAL A 14 -13.48 -7.90 26.53
CA VAL A 14 -12.21 -8.61 26.25
C VAL A 14 -11.56 -8.04 24.99
N PHE A 15 -12.30 -7.88 23.90
CA PHE A 15 -11.76 -7.31 22.66
C PHE A 15 -11.25 -5.88 22.85
N LEU A 16 -12.03 -5.01 23.50
CA LEU A 16 -11.62 -3.63 23.75
C LEU A 16 -10.44 -3.54 24.72
N GLY A 17 -10.36 -4.44 25.70
CA GLY A 17 -9.21 -4.56 26.60
C GLY A 17 -7.94 -4.96 25.86
N SER A 18 -8.00 -5.98 24.99
CA SER A 18 -6.87 -6.37 24.14
C SER A 18 -6.46 -5.25 23.17
N LEU A 19 -7.41 -4.53 22.58
CA LEU A 19 -7.12 -3.38 21.71
C LEU A 19 -6.47 -2.22 22.47
N GLY A 20 -6.98 -1.92 23.67
CA GLY A 20 -6.41 -0.91 24.56
C GLY A 20 -4.99 -1.25 25.00
N LEU A 21 -4.75 -2.51 25.37
CA LEU A 21 -3.42 -3.01 25.70
C LEU A 21 -2.47 -2.91 24.49
N TRP A 22 -2.94 -3.27 23.30
CA TRP A 22 -2.13 -3.14 22.08
C TRP A 22 -1.70 -1.70 21.84
N VAL A 23 -2.61 -0.73 21.96
CA VAL A 23 -2.24 0.69 21.82
C VAL A 23 -1.31 1.13 22.96
N ALA A 24 -1.54 0.67 24.18
CA ALA A 24 -0.70 1.00 25.34
C ALA A 24 0.75 0.51 25.18
N THR A 25 0.99 -0.63 24.50
CA THR A 25 2.35 -1.16 24.30
C THR A 25 3.29 -0.18 23.59
N LEU A 26 2.76 0.76 22.79
CA LEU A 26 3.58 1.80 22.15
C LEU A 26 4.27 2.74 23.14
N PHE A 27 3.84 2.75 24.40
CA PHE A 27 4.33 3.63 25.47
C PHE A 27 5.03 2.87 26.61
N LEU A 28 5.22 1.55 26.46
CA LEU A 28 5.82 0.68 27.48
C LEU A 28 7.25 0.23 27.12
N GLY A 29 7.87 0.87 26.12
CA GLY A 29 9.22 0.55 25.67
C GLY A 29 10.29 1.42 26.35
N GLU A 30 11.46 0.84 26.58
CA GLU A 30 12.69 1.56 26.85
C GLU A 30 13.59 1.45 25.62
N TYR A 31 14.44 2.45 25.37
CA TYR A 31 15.28 2.50 24.18
C TYR A 31 16.73 2.71 24.54
N ARG A 32 17.60 1.81 24.07
CA ARG A 32 19.04 1.86 24.25
C ARG A 32 19.72 1.43 22.96
N LEU A 33 20.42 2.36 22.31
CA LEU A 33 21.22 2.07 21.12
C LEU A 33 22.65 1.70 21.54
N THR A 34 23.15 0.55 21.08
CA THR A 34 24.53 0.10 21.37
C THR A 34 25.43 0.31 20.15
N THR A 35 26.74 0.42 20.39
CA THR A 35 27.75 0.57 19.33
C THR A 35 27.68 -0.57 18.32
N GLN A 36 27.63 -1.81 18.82
CA GLN A 36 27.50 -3.00 18.00
C GLN A 36 26.25 -2.96 17.10
N THR A 37 25.12 -2.54 17.64
CA THR A 37 23.86 -2.44 16.85
C THR A 37 24.02 -1.45 15.70
N LEU A 38 24.64 -0.30 15.95
CA LEU A 38 24.84 0.73 14.94
C LEU A 38 25.84 0.29 13.86
N GLU A 39 26.93 -0.38 14.24
CA GLU A 39 27.92 -0.95 13.32
C GLU A 39 27.30 -2.00 12.39
N GLU A 40 26.55 -2.96 12.97
CA GLU A 40 25.85 -4.00 12.19
C GLU A 40 24.84 -3.42 11.19
N LEU A 41 24.15 -2.34 11.56
CA LEU A 41 23.17 -1.67 10.70
C LEU A 41 23.81 -0.87 9.57
N LEU A 42 24.97 -0.26 9.83
CA LEU A 42 25.69 0.49 8.79
C LEU A 42 26.33 -0.47 7.77
N GLY A 43 26.78 -1.65 8.20
CA GLY A 43 27.30 -2.70 7.31
C GLY A 43 28.57 -2.32 6.53
N ASP A 44 29.17 -1.18 6.86
CA ASP A 44 30.36 -0.61 6.22
C ASP A 44 31.25 0.00 7.30
N GLU A 45 32.42 -0.59 7.50
CA GLU A 45 33.40 -0.17 8.51
C GLU A 45 33.83 1.29 8.32
N THR A 46 33.89 1.76 7.07
CA THR A 46 34.29 3.14 6.79
C THR A 46 33.22 4.14 7.20
N LYS A 47 31.95 3.81 6.95
CA LYS A 47 30.81 4.61 7.43
C LYS A 47 30.74 4.60 8.95
N ALA A 48 30.90 3.42 9.56
CA ALA A 48 30.90 3.29 11.01
C ALA A 48 31.96 4.19 11.66
N LYS A 49 33.20 4.18 11.14
CA LYS A 49 34.31 5.02 11.62
C LYS A 49 33.99 6.52 11.60
N GLU A 50 33.29 7.01 10.56
CA GLU A 50 32.94 8.42 10.43
C GLU A 50 31.70 8.81 11.26
N VAL A 51 30.73 7.91 11.38
CA VAL A 51 29.45 8.20 12.04
C VAL A 51 29.50 8.02 13.55
N LEU A 52 30.17 6.98 14.05
CA LEU A 52 30.21 6.63 15.48
C LEU A 52 30.63 7.76 16.43
N PRO A 53 31.63 8.62 16.12
CA PRO A 53 32.04 9.70 17.01
C PRO A 53 30.90 10.65 17.40
N TYR A 54 29.96 10.90 16.46
CA TYR A 54 28.80 11.77 16.69
C TYR A 54 27.76 11.14 17.62
N PHE A 55 27.74 9.81 17.73
CA PHE A 55 26.78 9.05 18.52
C PHE A 55 27.20 8.84 19.98
N SER A 56 28.39 9.30 20.39
CA SER A 56 28.90 9.16 21.77
C SER A 56 27.93 9.64 22.86
N GLY A 57 27.15 10.70 22.57
CA GLY A 57 26.14 11.24 23.49
C GLY A 57 24.78 10.53 23.48
N VAL A 58 24.62 9.47 22.69
CA VAL A 58 23.37 8.70 22.52
C VAL A 58 23.57 7.21 22.81
N LEU A 59 24.77 6.70 22.50
CA LEU A 59 25.13 5.31 22.71
C LEU A 59 25.06 4.94 24.19
N ASP A 60 24.50 3.77 24.45
CA ASP A 60 24.33 3.18 25.78
C ASP A 60 23.51 3.99 26.79
N GLN A 61 22.87 5.07 26.36
CA GLN A 61 21.90 5.80 27.15
C GLN A 61 20.51 5.17 27.04
N THR A 62 19.83 5.05 28.18
CA THR A 62 18.46 4.55 28.24
C THR A 62 17.47 5.70 28.17
N TYR A 63 16.57 5.65 27.20
CA TYR A 63 15.46 6.58 27.05
C TYR A 63 14.14 5.88 27.36
N THR A 64 13.29 6.50 28.18
CA THR A 64 11.92 6.00 28.47
C THR A 64 10.86 6.65 27.57
N ASN A 65 11.22 7.71 26.84
CA ASN A 65 10.34 8.40 25.91
C ASN A 65 10.81 8.17 24.47
N LYS A 66 10.01 7.45 23.70
CA LYS A 66 10.27 7.12 22.29
C LYS A 66 10.48 8.35 21.42
N PHE A 67 9.65 9.37 21.58
CA PHE A 67 9.72 10.58 20.75
C PHE A 67 11.01 11.34 21.00
N ALA A 68 11.45 11.40 22.27
CA ALA A 68 12.74 11.96 22.63
C ALA A 68 13.89 11.16 22.01
N PHE A 69 13.90 9.83 22.16
CA PHE A 69 14.92 8.96 21.58
C PHE A 69 15.03 9.11 20.05
N ILE A 70 13.91 8.98 19.33
CA ILE A 70 13.88 9.13 17.87
C ILE A 70 14.29 10.54 17.46
N GLY A 71 13.88 11.57 18.21
CA GLY A 71 14.28 12.96 17.97
C GLY A 71 15.78 13.17 18.10
N THR A 72 16.38 12.67 19.19
CA THR A 72 17.82 12.73 19.42
C THR A 72 18.57 12.01 18.32
N VAL A 73 18.21 10.76 18.00
CA VAL A 73 18.85 9.99 16.93
C VAL A 73 18.76 10.71 15.57
N LYS A 74 17.60 11.27 15.22
CA LYS A 74 17.44 12.05 13.98
C LYS A 74 18.32 13.30 13.96
N SER A 75 18.44 14.01 15.09
CA SER A 75 19.35 15.16 15.21
C SER A 75 20.80 14.72 15.05
N THR A 76 21.23 13.68 15.76
CA THR A 76 22.59 13.15 15.71
C THR A 76 22.98 12.71 14.30
N ILE A 77 22.07 12.07 13.55
CA ILE A 77 22.31 11.71 12.15
C ILE A 77 22.48 12.95 11.27
N LYS A 78 21.66 13.98 11.50
CA LYS A 78 21.78 15.25 10.77
C LYS A 78 23.11 15.93 11.06
N ASP A 79 23.53 15.96 12.33
CA ASP A 79 24.78 16.56 12.76
C ASP A 79 25.98 15.78 12.22
N ALA A 80 25.92 14.45 12.25
CA ALA A 80 26.91 13.56 11.65
C ALA A 80 27.02 13.81 10.13
N ASN A 81 25.90 13.81 9.41
CA ASN A 81 25.88 14.05 7.97
C ASN A 81 26.40 15.45 7.61
N THR A 82 26.08 16.47 8.41
CA THR A 82 26.58 17.84 8.20
C THR A 82 28.10 17.87 8.40
N GLY A 83 28.61 17.31 9.51
CA GLY A 83 30.04 17.27 9.78
C GLY A 83 30.84 16.43 8.78
N ILE A 84 30.28 15.31 8.31
CA ILE A 84 30.89 14.48 7.26
C ILE A 84 30.90 15.25 5.93
N THR A 85 29.81 15.92 5.57
CA THR A 85 29.77 16.76 4.36
C THR A 85 30.79 17.87 4.46
N ASP A 86 30.86 18.59 5.57
CA ASP A 86 31.81 19.68 5.78
C ASP A 86 33.27 19.22 5.71
N LYS A 87 33.55 18.00 6.20
CA LYS A 87 34.88 17.39 6.17
C LYS A 87 35.31 16.96 4.76
N TYR A 88 34.40 16.43 3.95
CA TYR A 88 34.72 15.81 2.66
C TYR A 88 34.35 16.65 1.44
N GLN A 89 33.56 17.72 1.59
CA GLN A 89 33.14 18.57 0.49
C GLN A 89 34.33 19.24 -0.19
N ILE A 90 34.24 19.37 -1.51
CA ILE A 90 35.13 20.22 -2.28
C ILE A 90 34.60 21.65 -2.15
N THR A 91 35.44 22.52 -1.61
CA THR A 91 35.12 23.91 -1.29
C THR A 91 35.27 24.82 -2.51
N GLU A 92 34.63 25.99 -2.48
CA GLU A 92 34.80 27.01 -3.54
C GLU A 92 36.28 27.36 -3.78
N ALA A 93 37.09 27.46 -2.72
CA ALA A 93 38.51 27.74 -2.84
C ALA A 93 39.28 26.62 -3.59
N GLU A 94 38.87 25.36 -3.41
CA GLU A 94 39.45 24.23 -4.15
C GLU A 94 38.97 24.21 -5.60
N ILE A 95 37.72 24.62 -5.89
CA ILE A 95 37.20 24.83 -7.25
C ILE A 95 38.01 25.93 -7.96
N ASP A 96 38.25 27.05 -7.29
CA ASP A 96 39.07 28.16 -7.78
C ASP A 96 40.49 27.68 -8.14
N ALA A 97 41.09 26.89 -7.25
CA ALA A 97 42.43 26.35 -7.44
C ALA A 97 42.50 25.34 -8.61
N LEU A 98 41.46 24.52 -8.80
CA LEU A 98 41.35 23.60 -9.94
C LEU A 98 41.17 24.35 -11.27
N ALA A 99 40.49 25.51 -11.25
CA ALA A 99 40.25 26.32 -12.44
C ALA A 99 41.41 27.30 -12.77
N GLY A 100 42.30 27.58 -11.82
CA GLY A 100 43.29 28.65 -11.90
C GLY A 100 44.58 28.37 -12.70
N ASN A 101 44.85 27.14 -13.12
CA ASN A 101 46.17 26.71 -13.64
C ASN A 101 46.27 26.54 -15.18
N SER A 102 45.58 27.36 -15.99
CA SER A 102 45.69 27.28 -17.45
C SER A 102 46.70 28.29 -18.03
N GLU A 103 47.91 27.84 -18.38
CA GLU A 103 48.79 28.57 -19.29
C GLU A 103 48.53 28.17 -20.75
N SER A 104 48.36 29.17 -21.63
CA SER A 104 48.32 29.11 -23.11
C SER A 104 47.18 28.33 -23.78
N GLU A 105 46.81 27.14 -23.29
CA GLU A 105 45.63 26.37 -23.67
C GLU A 105 44.80 26.07 -22.41
N ILE A 106 43.49 26.35 -22.43
CA ILE A 106 42.61 26.09 -21.28
C ILE A 106 42.28 24.61 -21.26
N THR A 107 43.26 23.81 -20.82
CA THR A 107 43.16 22.36 -20.68
C THR A 107 43.19 21.98 -19.21
N PHE A 108 42.34 21.04 -18.82
CA PHE A 108 42.35 20.48 -17.47
C PHE A 108 43.19 19.20 -17.44
N ALA A 109 44.07 19.08 -16.45
CA ALA A 109 44.87 17.88 -16.20
C ALA A 109 44.48 17.26 -14.86
N LEU A 110 44.15 15.97 -14.83
CA LEU A 110 43.73 15.30 -13.60
C LEU A 110 44.83 15.30 -12.52
N SER A 111 46.10 15.39 -12.91
CA SER A 111 47.24 15.55 -12.00
C SER A 111 47.16 16.81 -11.12
N LEU A 112 46.42 17.84 -11.53
CA LEU A 112 46.15 19.02 -10.70
C LEU A 112 45.47 18.65 -9.37
N THR A 113 44.67 17.57 -9.35
CA THR A 113 44.03 17.09 -8.12
C THR A 113 45.05 16.62 -7.07
N GLU A 114 46.25 16.18 -7.47
CA GLU A 114 47.33 15.83 -6.54
C GLU A 114 47.90 17.06 -5.84
N THR A 115 47.95 18.20 -6.55
CA THR A 115 48.43 19.47 -6.02
C THR A 115 47.38 20.22 -5.20
N VAL A 116 46.12 20.22 -5.65
CA VAL A 116 45.03 20.93 -4.96
C VAL A 116 44.60 20.18 -3.71
N PHE A 117 44.45 18.86 -3.80
CA PHE A 117 44.16 18.01 -2.64
C PHE A 117 45.45 17.42 -2.09
N ALA A 118 46.40 18.27 -1.67
CA ALA A 118 47.69 17.84 -1.16
C ALA A 118 47.59 17.13 0.21
N GLY A 119 48.44 16.12 0.42
CA GLY A 119 48.58 15.41 1.70
C GLY A 119 48.26 13.91 1.66
N GLU A 120 48.77 13.19 2.66
CA GLU A 120 48.67 11.71 2.81
C GLU A 120 47.45 11.24 3.63
N GLY A 121 46.52 12.14 3.96
CA GLY A 121 45.34 11.83 4.77
C GLY A 121 44.20 11.16 3.98
N GLU A 122 43.25 10.57 4.73
CA GLU A 122 42.05 9.92 4.18
C GLU A 122 41.15 10.89 3.39
N VAL A 123 41.05 12.15 3.82
CA VAL A 123 40.25 13.20 3.16
C VAL A 123 40.85 13.60 1.80
N PRO A 124 42.13 14.00 1.69
CA PRO A 124 42.78 14.23 0.40
C PRO A 124 42.69 13.04 -0.56
N ALA A 125 42.91 11.82 -0.07
CA ALA A 125 42.82 10.61 -0.88
C ALA A 125 41.39 10.36 -1.41
N PHE A 126 40.37 10.60 -0.57
CA PHE A 126 38.98 10.54 -0.98
C PHE A 126 38.66 11.57 -2.06
N LYS A 127 39.03 12.84 -1.86
CA LYS A 127 38.77 13.93 -2.81
C LYS A 127 39.40 13.65 -4.18
N ARG A 128 40.65 13.18 -4.22
CA ARG A 128 41.33 12.78 -5.47
C ARG A 128 40.58 11.66 -6.19
N LYS A 129 40.23 10.60 -5.45
CA LYS A 129 39.51 9.44 -6.03
C LYS A 129 38.14 9.83 -6.56
N ILE A 130 37.32 10.50 -5.77
CA ILE A 130 35.95 10.85 -6.17
C ILE A 130 35.95 11.88 -7.31
N PHE A 131 36.91 12.81 -7.34
CA PHE A 131 37.05 13.73 -8.46
C PHE A 131 37.49 13.01 -9.74
N ALA A 132 38.37 12.02 -9.66
CA ALA A 132 38.72 11.18 -10.81
C ALA A 132 37.51 10.37 -11.32
N ASP A 133 36.72 9.81 -10.41
CA ASP A 133 35.54 9.00 -10.75
C ASP A 133 34.45 9.82 -11.48
N TYR A 134 34.20 11.07 -11.04
CA TYR A 134 33.15 11.93 -11.60
C TYR A 134 33.64 12.91 -12.68
N GLY A 135 34.88 13.39 -12.54
CA GLY A 135 35.49 14.45 -13.35
C GLY A 135 36.57 13.95 -14.31
N GLY A 136 36.85 12.64 -14.38
CA GLY A 136 37.88 12.09 -15.27
C GLY A 136 37.68 12.42 -16.76
N TRP A 137 36.45 12.74 -17.18
CA TRP A 137 36.15 13.18 -18.55
C TRP A 137 36.65 14.60 -18.88
N LEU A 138 37.02 15.38 -17.86
CA LEU A 138 37.61 16.71 -18.03
C LEU A 138 39.08 16.64 -18.45
N ASP A 139 39.75 15.50 -18.20
CA ASP A 139 41.18 15.33 -18.40
C ASP A 139 41.58 15.43 -19.89
N GLY A 140 42.58 16.27 -20.18
CA GLY A 140 43.13 16.48 -21.52
C GLY A 140 42.19 17.20 -22.50
N ARG A 141 41.04 17.70 -22.04
CA ARG A 141 40.07 18.41 -22.88
C ARG A 141 40.34 19.91 -22.91
N ALA A 142 40.25 20.53 -24.09
CA ALA A 142 40.32 21.98 -24.25
C ALA A 142 38.95 22.63 -24.05
N PHE A 143 38.92 23.75 -23.32
CA PHE A 143 37.72 24.52 -22.98
C PHE A 143 37.74 25.91 -23.63
N ALA A 144 36.56 26.47 -23.87
CA ALA A 144 36.42 27.73 -24.61
C ALA A 144 36.82 28.97 -23.79
N SER A 145 36.70 28.90 -22.44
CA SER A 145 37.09 29.97 -21.52
C SER A 145 37.34 29.42 -20.12
N SER A 146 38.03 30.18 -19.26
CA SER A 146 38.24 29.82 -17.85
C SER A 146 36.91 29.76 -17.08
N ALA A 147 35.92 30.56 -17.48
CA ALA A 147 34.57 30.53 -16.93
C ALA A 147 33.82 29.24 -17.31
N ASP A 148 34.03 28.73 -18.53
CA ASP A 148 33.46 27.46 -19.00
C ASP A 148 34.07 26.28 -18.23
N LEU A 149 35.40 26.23 -18.09
CA LEU A 149 36.07 25.22 -17.27
C LEU A 149 35.57 25.23 -15.82
N ARG A 150 35.50 26.42 -15.20
CA ARG A 150 34.96 26.57 -13.84
C ARG A 150 33.54 26.03 -13.74
N GLY A 151 32.65 26.39 -14.67
CA GLY A 151 31.26 25.92 -14.66
C GLY A 151 31.13 24.40 -14.76
N GLN A 152 32.00 23.74 -15.56
CA GLN A 152 32.02 22.28 -15.64
C GLN A 152 32.57 21.62 -14.36
N ILE A 153 33.60 22.22 -13.75
CA ILE A 153 34.14 21.76 -12.45
C ILE A 153 33.07 21.94 -11.37
N GLU A 154 32.42 23.09 -11.29
CA GLU A 154 31.37 23.39 -10.32
C GLU A 154 30.18 22.42 -10.46
N GLY A 155 29.75 22.15 -11.70
CA GLY A 155 28.73 21.13 -11.97
C GLY A 155 29.15 19.74 -11.50
N THR A 156 30.39 19.34 -11.80
CA THR A 156 30.96 18.04 -11.36
C THR A 156 31.04 17.95 -9.83
N VAL A 157 31.53 19.01 -9.18
CA VAL A 157 31.62 19.12 -7.72
C VAL A 157 30.24 19.10 -7.07
N GLY A 158 29.22 19.69 -7.70
CA GLY A 158 27.83 19.61 -7.27
C GLY A 158 27.34 18.16 -7.16
N TYR A 159 27.67 17.31 -8.14
CA TYR A 159 27.36 15.87 -8.09
C TYR A 159 28.20 15.14 -7.03
N ILE A 160 29.50 15.44 -6.93
CA ILE A 160 30.40 14.84 -5.93
C ILE A 160 29.87 15.12 -4.52
N ASN A 161 29.60 16.38 -4.20
CA ASN A 161 29.14 16.81 -2.88
C ASN A 161 27.78 16.18 -2.52
N ALA A 162 26.90 15.96 -3.50
CA ALA A 162 25.64 15.24 -3.28
C ALA A 162 25.84 13.74 -2.96
N ASP A 163 26.92 13.12 -3.42
CA ASP A 163 27.19 11.69 -3.28
C ASP A 163 28.09 11.32 -2.10
N ILE A 164 28.68 12.31 -1.40
CA ILE A 164 29.49 12.09 -0.17
C ILE A 164 28.73 11.23 0.85
N LEU A 165 27.46 11.55 1.11
CA LEU A 165 26.67 10.84 2.11
C LEU A 165 26.38 9.38 1.72
N LYS A 166 26.38 9.02 0.43
CA LYS A 166 26.17 7.63 0.00
C LYS A 166 27.35 6.74 0.38
N THR A 167 28.56 7.31 0.44
CA THR A 167 29.81 6.58 0.64
C THR A 167 30.35 6.70 2.07
N ARG A 168 30.22 7.87 2.70
CA ARG A 168 30.81 8.16 4.03
C ARG A 168 29.79 8.38 5.14
N GLY A 169 28.57 8.80 4.82
CA GLY A 169 27.54 9.13 5.80
C GLY A 169 26.33 8.21 5.75
N ILE A 170 25.20 8.74 6.24
CA ILE A 170 23.89 8.09 6.18
C ILE A 170 23.00 8.91 5.23
N ASP A 171 23.02 8.58 3.94
CA ASP A 171 22.13 9.21 2.97
C ASP A 171 20.64 8.85 3.21
N LYS A 172 19.74 9.53 2.48
CA LYS A 172 18.29 9.36 2.60
C LYS A 172 17.83 7.90 2.41
N TYR A 173 18.44 7.15 1.48
CA TYR A 173 18.08 5.77 1.20
C TYR A 173 18.57 4.83 2.30
N THR A 174 19.83 4.98 2.73
CA THR A 174 20.38 4.23 3.87
C THR A 174 19.55 4.48 5.13
N LEU A 175 19.24 5.74 5.44
CA LEU A 175 18.39 6.10 6.58
C LEU A 175 17.01 5.44 6.49
N LYS A 176 16.37 5.47 5.32
CA LYS A 176 15.06 4.84 5.12
C LYS A 176 15.11 3.33 5.34
N ALA A 177 16.20 2.66 4.95
CA ALA A 177 16.39 1.22 5.12
C ALA A 177 16.62 0.84 6.58
N ILE A 178 17.50 1.56 7.30
CA ILE A 178 17.92 1.17 8.65
C ILE A 178 17.03 1.73 9.76
N LYS A 179 16.28 2.84 9.54
CA LYS A 179 15.60 3.56 10.63
C LYS A 179 14.66 2.70 11.46
N VAL A 180 13.89 1.80 10.84
CA VAL A 180 12.92 0.97 11.56
C VAL A 180 13.66 -0.11 12.34
N ASP A 181 14.62 -0.78 11.72
CA ASP A 181 15.40 -1.84 12.36
C ASP A 181 16.27 -1.30 13.49
N MET A 182 16.83 -0.09 13.33
CA MET A 182 17.56 0.63 14.37
C MET A 182 16.71 0.84 15.63
N ILE A 183 15.52 1.43 15.49
CA ILE A 183 14.65 1.65 16.65
C ILE A 183 14.16 0.33 17.23
N LYS A 184 13.88 -0.66 16.38
CA LYS A 184 13.43 -1.99 16.82
C LYS A 184 14.49 -2.70 17.65
N ARG A 185 15.74 -2.78 17.17
CA ARG A 185 16.87 -3.39 17.91
C ARG A 185 17.25 -2.60 19.16
N ALA A 186 17.06 -1.27 19.13
CA ALA A 186 17.26 -0.43 20.31
C ALA A 186 16.14 -0.58 21.36
N THR A 187 15.01 -1.21 21.04
CA THR A 187 13.91 -1.36 22.00
C THR A 187 14.25 -2.48 23.00
N VAL A 188 14.23 -2.15 24.29
CA VAL A 188 14.51 -3.04 25.42
C VAL A 188 13.40 -2.95 26.48
N GLY A 189 13.40 -3.86 27.45
CA GLY A 189 12.47 -3.87 28.58
C GLY A 189 11.19 -4.68 28.34
N PHE A 190 10.08 -4.21 28.91
CA PHE A 190 8.87 -5.02 29.09
C PHE A 190 8.33 -5.66 27.80
N VAL A 191 8.27 -4.91 26.68
CA VAL A 191 7.66 -5.40 25.43
C VAL A 191 8.50 -6.50 24.77
N PRO A 192 9.80 -6.33 24.49
CA PRO A 192 10.65 -7.42 24.01
C PRO A 192 10.66 -8.64 24.93
N ASP A 193 10.78 -8.43 26.25
CA ASP A 193 10.90 -9.52 27.24
C ASP A 193 9.63 -10.38 27.33
N ASN A 194 8.46 -9.80 27.03
CA ASN A 194 7.16 -10.46 27.14
C ASN A 194 6.45 -10.61 25.79
N ASN A 195 7.17 -10.47 24.66
CA ASN A 195 6.57 -10.40 23.32
C ASN A 195 5.62 -11.58 23.01
N ALA A 196 5.98 -12.80 23.38
CA ALA A 196 5.18 -14.00 23.17
C ALA A 196 3.87 -13.98 23.97
N LEU A 197 3.93 -13.60 25.25
CA LEU A 197 2.74 -13.49 26.10
C LEU A 197 1.81 -12.38 25.59
N LEU A 198 2.39 -11.21 25.28
CA LEU A 198 1.65 -10.07 24.72
C LEU A 198 0.97 -10.46 23.40
N SER A 199 1.64 -11.24 22.54
CA SER A 199 1.06 -11.71 21.27
C SER A 199 -0.21 -12.55 21.49
N ILE A 200 -0.20 -13.42 22.51
CA ILE A 200 -1.34 -14.28 22.86
C ILE A 200 -2.49 -13.43 23.42
N ILE A 201 -2.22 -12.54 24.37
CA ILE A 201 -3.25 -11.71 25.01
C ILE A 201 -3.87 -10.73 24.00
N ILE A 202 -3.06 -10.11 23.16
CA ILE A 202 -3.54 -9.09 22.23
C ILE A 202 -4.29 -9.75 21.07
N PHE A 203 -3.69 -10.73 20.41
CA PHE A 203 -4.24 -11.24 19.16
C PHE A 203 -5.13 -12.47 19.34
N ILE A 204 -4.75 -13.43 20.18
CA ILE A 204 -5.56 -14.65 20.37
C ILE A 204 -6.76 -14.34 21.26
N VAL A 205 -6.53 -13.82 22.47
CA VAL A 205 -7.61 -13.48 23.41
C VAL A 205 -8.49 -12.36 22.83
N GLY A 206 -7.90 -11.37 22.16
CA GLY A 206 -8.66 -10.34 21.44
C GLY A 206 -9.55 -10.92 20.34
N THR A 207 -9.05 -11.86 19.53
CA THR A 207 -9.85 -12.55 18.51
C THR A 207 -10.97 -13.37 19.14
N ILE A 208 -10.71 -14.08 20.23
CA ILE A 208 -11.74 -14.82 20.97
C ILE A 208 -12.82 -13.87 21.48
N GLY A 209 -12.44 -12.72 22.06
CA GLY A 209 -13.39 -11.69 22.50
C GLY A 209 -14.27 -11.20 21.35
N ALA A 210 -13.69 -10.91 20.18
CA ALA A 210 -14.43 -10.51 18.99
C ALA A 210 -15.42 -11.62 18.54
N LEU A 211 -14.99 -12.89 18.53
CA LEU A 211 -15.84 -14.02 18.17
C LEU A 211 -16.96 -14.26 19.18
N MET A 212 -16.71 -14.08 20.48
CA MET A 212 -17.75 -14.12 21.51
C MET A 212 -18.83 -13.05 21.28
N TYR A 213 -18.45 -11.89 20.73
CA TYR A 213 -19.43 -10.87 20.34
C TYR A 213 -20.18 -11.20 19.03
N ILE A 214 -19.53 -11.89 18.09
CA ILE A 214 -20.06 -12.18 16.75
C ILE A 214 -20.92 -13.44 16.72
N LEU A 215 -20.42 -14.58 17.22
CA LEU A 215 -21.03 -15.89 17.08
C LEU A 215 -22.47 -15.99 17.61
N PRO A 216 -22.83 -15.39 18.77
CA PRO A 216 -24.21 -15.43 19.25
C PRO A 216 -25.23 -14.84 18.26
N LYS A 217 -24.79 -13.93 17.38
CA LYS A 217 -25.64 -13.31 16.33
C LYS A 217 -26.12 -14.30 15.27
N PHE A 218 -25.49 -15.47 15.16
CA PHE A 218 -25.95 -16.55 14.29
C PHE A 218 -27.37 -17.00 14.64
N THR A 219 -27.73 -16.94 15.92
CA THR A 219 -29.05 -17.35 16.43
C THR A 219 -30.02 -16.18 16.66
N ASP A 220 -29.63 -14.95 16.30
CA ASP A 220 -30.47 -13.77 16.47
C ASP A 220 -31.55 -13.73 15.37
N GLY A 221 -32.70 -14.38 15.61
CA GLY A 221 -33.92 -14.37 14.79
C GLY A 221 -33.81 -15.08 13.42
N PRO A 222 -34.79 -14.87 12.51
CA PRO A 222 -34.85 -15.59 11.23
C PRO A 222 -33.68 -15.27 10.30
N GLU A 223 -33.42 -16.15 9.34
CA GLU A 223 -32.40 -15.92 8.32
C GLU A 223 -32.78 -14.74 7.42
N GLY A 224 -31.78 -13.97 6.99
CA GLY A 224 -31.98 -12.84 6.09
C GLY A 224 -31.15 -11.63 6.46
N ILE A 225 -31.12 -10.66 5.54
CA ILE A 225 -30.31 -9.46 5.66
C ILE A 225 -31.05 -8.42 6.51
N LYS A 226 -30.77 -8.39 7.82
CA LYS A 226 -31.46 -7.52 8.79
C LYS A 226 -30.74 -6.19 8.97
N HIS A 227 -31.50 -5.10 8.85
CA HIS A 227 -30.92 -3.76 8.83
C HIS A 227 -31.74 -2.69 9.54
N ASN A 228 -32.24 -3.05 10.71
CA ASN A 228 -32.98 -2.13 11.55
C ASN A 228 -32.02 -1.04 12.07
N GLY A 229 -32.32 0.22 11.77
CA GLY A 229 -31.63 1.38 12.33
C GLY A 229 -30.19 1.59 11.87
N ILE A 230 -29.77 1.08 10.69
CA ILE A 230 -28.36 1.19 10.26
C ILE A 230 -27.86 2.63 10.14
N PHE A 231 -28.72 3.56 9.68
CA PHE A 231 -28.40 4.99 9.58
C PHE A 231 -28.43 5.72 10.94
N HIS A 232 -29.09 5.14 11.96
CA HIS A 232 -29.19 5.73 13.31
C HIS A 232 -28.11 5.20 14.25
N SER A 233 -27.35 4.18 13.85
CA SER A 233 -26.30 3.60 14.68
C SER A 233 -25.08 4.51 14.71
N ALA A 234 -24.70 5.00 15.89
CA ALA A 234 -23.50 5.85 16.09
C ALA A 234 -22.20 5.24 15.51
N MET A 235 -22.12 3.91 15.45
CA MET A 235 -20.97 3.18 14.92
C MET A 235 -21.04 2.97 13.40
N LYS A 236 -22.23 2.91 12.79
CA LYS A 236 -22.38 2.55 11.36
C LYS A 236 -22.77 3.75 10.49
N SER A 237 -23.18 4.86 11.09
CA SER A 237 -23.35 6.14 10.43
C SER A 237 -22.07 6.99 10.54
N GLN A 238 -22.08 8.18 9.94
CA GLN A 238 -21.04 9.21 10.14
C GLN A 238 -21.13 9.86 11.54
N GLY A 239 -21.50 9.10 12.57
CA GLY A 239 -21.52 9.53 13.97
C GLY A 239 -20.12 9.54 14.59
N TRP A 240 -20.01 10.03 15.83
CA TRP A 240 -18.72 10.22 16.51
C TRP A 240 -17.90 8.93 16.65
N LEU A 241 -18.52 7.76 16.87
CA LEU A 241 -17.82 6.47 16.91
C LEU A 241 -17.29 6.05 15.53
N GLY A 242 -18.05 6.33 14.47
CA GLY A 242 -17.61 6.12 13.09
C GLY A 242 -16.40 6.99 12.75
N ILE A 243 -16.46 8.28 13.10
CA ILE A 243 -15.35 9.22 12.91
C ILE A 243 -14.12 8.77 13.72
N LEU A 244 -14.29 8.42 14.99
CA LEU A 244 -13.20 7.91 15.84
C LEU A 244 -12.51 6.69 15.21
N THR A 245 -13.30 5.74 14.70
CA THR A 245 -12.76 4.53 14.03
C THR A 245 -12.06 4.88 12.72
N GLY A 246 -12.61 5.81 11.94
CA GLY A 246 -11.98 6.31 10.72
C GLY A 246 -10.64 6.98 11.01
N SER A 247 -10.60 7.87 11.99
CA SER A 247 -9.38 8.54 12.46
C SER A 247 -8.34 7.56 12.97
N PHE A 248 -8.75 6.52 13.71
CA PHE A 248 -7.86 5.46 14.16
C PHE A 248 -7.23 4.70 12.99
N LEU A 249 -8.04 4.30 12.00
CA LEU A 249 -7.54 3.63 10.80
C LEU A 249 -6.60 4.53 9.99
N ILE A 250 -6.97 5.80 9.79
CA ILE A 250 -6.13 6.80 9.12
C ILE A 250 -4.78 6.94 9.83
N GLY A 251 -4.80 7.12 11.16
CA GLY A 251 -3.59 7.21 11.98
C GLY A 251 -2.73 5.95 11.89
N PHE A 252 -3.35 4.76 11.95
CA PHE A 252 -2.65 3.49 11.77
C PHE A 252 -1.90 3.42 10.44
N TYR A 253 -2.55 3.79 9.32
CA TYR A 253 -1.90 3.76 8.01
C TYR A 253 -0.85 4.87 7.84
N ILE A 254 -1.05 6.04 8.45
CA ILE A 254 -0.03 7.10 8.47
C ILE A 254 1.23 6.60 9.16
N LEU A 255 1.07 5.96 10.33
CA LEU A 255 2.17 5.33 11.05
C LEU A 255 2.82 4.23 10.23
N LEU A 256 2.03 3.35 9.62
CA LEU A 256 2.53 2.23 8.82
C LEU A 256 3.41 2.67 7.64
N TYR A 257 2.97 3.68 6.88
CA TYR A 257 3.64 4.08 5.64
C TYR A 257 4.78 5.09 5.83
N TRP A 258 4.62 6.08 6.71
CA TRP A 258 5.59 7.19 6.82
C TRP A 258 6.38 7.19 8.12
N TYR A 259 5.80 6.67 9.19
CA TYR A 259 6.33 6.78 10.56
C TYR A 259 6.45 5.42 11.24
N ALA A 260 6.86 4.39 10.48
CA ALA A 260 6.93 3.01 10.97
C ALA A 260 7.88 2.85 12.16
N GLU A 261 8.87 3.75 12.29
CA GLU A 261 9.76 3.80 13.44
C GLU A 261 9.03 4.04 14.79
N TYR A 262 7.79 4.53 14.78
CA TYR A 262 7.01 4.78 16.00
C TYR A 262 6.16 3.58 16.45
N ILE A 263 6.09 2.52 15.65
CA ILE A 263 5.26 1.32 15.91
C ILE A 263 6.09 0.03 16.02
N THR A 264 7.38 0.15 16.33
CA THR A 264 8.29 -1.00 16.42
C THR A 264 7.84 -2.02 17.45
N GLU A 265 7.24 -1.61 18.57
CA GLU A 265 6.68 -2.50 19.61
C GLU A 265 5.61 -3.42 19.03
N TRP A 266 4.75 -2.90 18.16
CA TRP A 266 3.74 -3.73 17.49
C TRP A 266 4.37 -4.80 16.60
N THR A 267 5.50 -4.49 15.97
CA THR A 267 6.26 -5.50 15.19
C THR A 267 6.95 -6.49 16.12
N ILE A 268 7.55 -6.05 17.23
CA ILE A 268 8.25 -6.90 18.20
C ILE A 268 7.31 -7.94 18.81
N ILE A 269 6.07 -7.55 19.14
CA ILE A 269 5.04 -8.47 19.66
C ILE A 269 4.78 -9.63 18.69
N LEU A 270 4.97 -9.42 17.38
CA LEU A 270 4.78 -10.44 16.35
C LEU A 270 6.05 -11.20 15.95
N ASP A 271 7.21 -10.85 16.50
CA ASP A 271 8.48 -11.54 16.21
C ASP A 271 8.41 -13.06 16.44
N PRO A 272 7.82 -13.58 17.54
CA PRO A 272 7.72 -15.03 17.74
C PRO A 272 6.95 -15.75 16.62
N LEU A 273 5.97 -15.09 16.02
CA LEU A 273 5.19 -15.65 14.92
C LEU A 273 5.94 -15.52 13.58
N SER A 274 6.50 -14.34 13.30
CA SER A 274 7.28 -14.09 12.08
C SER A 274 8.49 -15.03 11.99
N MET A 275 9.24 -15.18 13.08
CA MET A 275 10.41 -16.06 13.11
C MET A 275 10.06 -17.53 12.83
N ARG A 276 8.86 -17.98 13.24
CA ARG A 276 8.36 -19.32 12.92
C ARG A 276 7.92 -19.46 11.47
N LEU A 277 7.35 -18.42 10.88
CA LEU A 277 6.84 -18.46 9.51
C LEU A 277 7.93 -18.18 8.46
N SER A 278 8.60 -17.02 8.54
CA SER A 278 9.57 -16.54 7.56
C SER A 278 11.02 -16.72 7.96
N GLY A 279 11.32 -16.96 9.24
CA GLY A 279 12.69 -17.04 9.74
C GLY A 279 13.35 -15.69 9.99
N ASN A 280 12.64 -14.59 9.74
CA ASN A 280 13.09 -13.22 9.99
C ASN A 280 12.22 -12.55 11.07
N GLY A 281 12.75 -11.48 11.68
CA GLY A 281 11.96 -10.60 12.55
C GLY A 281 10.79 -9.96 11.79
N ALA A 282 9.68 -9.70 12.49
CA ALA A 282 8.49 -9.11 11.91
C ALA A 282 8.77 -7.68 11.42
N SER A 283 8.43 -7.39 10.17
CA SER A 283 8.44 -6.03 9.63
C SER A 283 7.10 -5.33 9.83
N GLN A 284 7.01 -4.03 9.52
CA GLN A 284 5.71 -3.36 9.46
C GLN A 284 4.75 -4.01 8.44
N TRP A 285 5.28 -4.59 7.36
CA TRP A 285 4.49 -5.28 6.35
C TRP A 285 3.98 -6.64 6.84
N PHE A 286 4.77 -7.35 7.66
CA PHE A 286 4.31 -8.54 8.36
C PHE A 286 3.15 -8.21 9.31
N LEU A 287 3.31 -7.16 10.12
CA LEU A 287 2.25 -6.65 11.02
C LEU A 287 0.98 -6.32 10.22
N TYR A 288 1.13 -5.59 9.12
CA TYR A 288 0.03 -5.26 8.23
C TYR A 288 -0.68 -6.51 7.69
N GLY A 289 0.05 -7.43 7.06
CA GLY A 289 -0.50 -8.66 6.48
C GLY A 289 -1.18 -9.56 7.51
N PHE A 290 -0.60 -9.65 8.71
CA PHE A 290 -1.17 -10.40 9.84
C PHE A 290 -2.50 -9.78 10.29
N LEU A 291 -2.51 -8.48 10.62
CA LEU A 291 -3.73 -7.77 11.05
C LEU A 291 -4.83 -7.81 10.00
N TYR A 292 -4.44 -7.65 8.73
CA TYR A 292 -5.35 -7.73 7.59
C TYR A 292 -6.01 -9.11 7.53
N THR A 293 -5.22 -10.17 7.68
CA THR A 293 -5.71 -11.55 7.65
C THR A 293 -6.64 -11.85 8.82
N VAL A 294 -6.27 -11.44 10.05
CA VAL A 294 -7.13 -11.57 11.23
C VAL A 294 -8.45 -10.82 11.03
N ALA A 295 -8.41 -9.58 10.52
CA ALA A 295 -9.61 -8.79 10.25
C ALA A 295 -10.53 -9.45 9.22
N VAL A 296 -9.99 -9.93 8.10
CA VAL A 296 -10.75 -10.64 7.05
C VAL A 296 -11.37 -11.93 7.60
N LEU A 297 -10.66 -12.69 8.42
CA LEU A 297 -11.17 -13.94 8.99
C LEU A 297 -12.29 -13.70 10.00
N VAL A 298 -12.08 -12.81 10.97
CA VAL A 298 -13.06 -12.49 12.02
C VAL A 298 -14.31 -11.84 11.41
N MET A 299 -14.12 -10.88 10.50
CA MET A 299 -15.25 -10.22 9.85
C MET A 299 -15.88 -11.08 8.75
N GLY A 300 -15.15 -12.04 8.18
CA GLY A 300 -15.68 -13.11 7.35
C GLY A 300 -16.64 -14.02 8.10
N ILE A 301 -16.32 -14.39 9.35
CA ILE A 301 -17.23 -15.14 10.23
C ILE A 301 -18.50 -14.31 10.50
N ARG A 302 -18.36 -13.00 10.76
CA ARG A 302 -19.52 -12.10 10.86
C ARG A 302 -20.34 -12.11 9.57
N MET A 303 -19.70 -12.13 8.40
CA MET A 303 -20.37 -12.20 7.09
C MET A 303 -21.19 -13.49 6.95
N TYR A 304 -20.65 -14.64 7.38
CA TYR A 304 -21.41 -15.90 7.43
C TYR A 304 -22.66 -15.78 8.30
N THR A 305 -22.58 -15.16 9.48
CA THR A 305 -23.77 -15.02 10.34
C THR A 305 -24.88 -14.19 9.69
N LYS A 306 -24.50 -13.14 8.94
CA LYS A 306 -25.42 -12.19 8.29
C LYS A 306 -26.01 -12.72 6.96
N TYR A 307 -25.21 -13.42 6.16
CA TYR A 307 -25.60 -13.87 4.81
C TYR A 307 -25.82 -15.39 4.71
N ARG A 308 -26.04 -16.09 5.82
CA ARG A 308 -26.24 -17.55 5.90
C ARG A 308 -27.31 -18.14 4.97
N HIS A 309 -28.34 -17.36 4.62
CA HIS A 309 -29.39 -17.76 3.67
C HIS A 309 -28.90 -17.89 2.23
N SER A 310 -27.74 -17.35 1.87
CA SER A 310 -27.27 -17.24 0.48
C SER A 310 -25.99 -18.04 0.23
N LYS A 311 -26.11 -19.20 -0.43
CA LYS A 311 -24.96 -20.03 -0.84
C LYS A 311 -23.91 -19.25 -1.63
N TYR A 312 -24.35 -18.34 -2.51
CA TYR A 312 -23.45 -17.48 -3.28
C TYR A 312 -22.56 -16.62 -2.38
N GLN A 313 -23.14 -16.02 -1.33
CA GLN A 313 -22.40 -15.16 -0.41
C GLN A 313 -21.47 -15.96 0.50
N LEU A 314 -21.88 -17.16 0.91
CA LEU A 314 -21.05 -18.07 1.68
C LEU A 314 -19.79 -18.46 0.90
N ILE A 315 -19.94 -19.02 -0.30
CA ILE A 315 -18.81 -19.45 -1.14
C ILE A 315 -17.87 -18.28 -1.46
N ARG A 316 -18.44 -17.12 -1.80
CA ARG A 316 -17.66 -15.91 -2.10
C ARG A 316 -16.83 -15.46 -0.89
N THR A 317 -17.43 -15.45 0.30
CA THR A 317 -16.73 -15.10 1.55
C THR A 317 -15.63 -16.10 1.85
N THR A 318 -15.88 -17.40 1.64
CA THR A 318 -14.86 -18.45 1.78
C THR A 318 -13.69 -18.23 0.81
N SER A 319 -13.99 -17.87 -0.44
CA SER A 319 -12.97 -17.57 -1.45
C SER A 319 -12.06 -16.43 -1.01
N VAL A 320 -12.61 -15.28 -0.58
CA VAL A 320 -11.76 -14.14 -0.19
C VAL A 320 -10.96 -14.42 1.09
N MET A 321 -11.51 -15.18 2.04
CA MET A 321 -10.76 -15.63 3.22
C MET A 321 -9.60 -16.55 2.82
N PHE A 322 -9.85 -17.50 1.91
CA PHE A 322 -8.83 -18.41 1.40
C PHE A 322 -7.71 -17.68 0.66
N PHE A 323 -8.02 -16.81 -0.30
CA PHE A 323 -6.99 -16.08 -1.03
C PHE A 323 -6.20 -15.12 -0.12
N GLN A 324 -6.85 -14.47 0.84
CA GLN A 324 -6.15 -13.62 1.80
C GLN A 324 -5.18 -14.44 2.67
N THR A 325 -5.64 -15.55 3.25
CA THR A 325 -4.81 -16.34 4.16
C THR A 325 -3.73 -17.11 3.40
N ALA A 326 -4.09 -17.86 2.35
CA ALA A 326 -3.16 -18.71 1.64
C ALA A 326 -2.20 -17.88 0.75
N PHE A 327 -2.75 -17.10 -0.19
CA PHE A 327 -1.93 -16.45 -1.22
C PHE A 327 -1.36 -15.10 -0.80
N ALA A 328 -2.07 -14.32 0.01
CA ALA A 328 -1.60 -12.98 0.39
C ALA A 328 -0.77 -12.95 1.68
N PHE A 329 -0.79 -14.02 2.48
CA PHE A 329 -0.08 -14.05 3.77
C PHE A 329 0.81 -15.28 3.93
N ILE A 330 0.25 -16.50 3.97
CA ILE A 330 1.01 -17.70 4.33
C ILE A 330 2.07 -18.08 3.28
N ILE A 331 1.70 -18.14 1.99
CA ILE A 331 2.63 -18.52 0.92
C ILE A 331 3.84 -17.56 0.84
N PRO A 332 3.66 -16.23 0.80
CA PRO A 332 4.80 -15.30 0.80
C PRO A 332 5.77 -15.53 1.96
N GLU A 333 5.25 -15.64 3.18
CA GLU A 333 6.09 -15.80 4.38
C GLU A 333 6.86 -17.13 4.37
N ILE A 334 6.24 -18.22 3.91
CA ILE A 334 6.93 -19.51 3.75
C ILE A 334 8.01 -19.44 2.67
N LEU A 335 7.74 -18.75 1.55
CA LEU A 335 8.72 -18.63 0.45
C LEU A 335 9.96 -17.83 0.88
N VAL A 336 9.78 -16.78 1.69
CA VAL A 336 10.89 -16.04 2.31
C VAL A 336 11.77 -16.98 3.15
N ARG A 337 11.17 -17.90 3.91
CA ARG A 337 11.91 -18.90 4.70
C ARG A 337 12.74 -19.86 3.84
N MET A 338 12.27 -20.16 2.63
CA MET A 338 12.97 -21.03 1.69
C MET A 338 14.08 -20.31 0.91
N ASN A 339 14.33 -19.03 1.19
CA ASN A 339 15.27 -18.16 0.48
C ASN A 339 15.05 -18.16 -1.05
N GLN A 340 13.81 -18.39 -1.48
CA GLN A 340 13.40 -18.31 -2.87
C GLN A 340 12.83 -16.92 -3.13
N PRO A 341 13.16 -16.25 -4.25
CA PRO A 341 12.49 -15.01 -4.62
C PRO A 341 10.98 -15.26 -4.68
N TYR A 342 10.23 -14.40 -3.99
CA TYR A 342 8.78 -14.49 -3.94
C TYR A 342 8.21 -14.09 -5.30
N PHE A 343 7.74 -15.06 -6.08
CA PHE A 343 6.98 -14.79 -7.29
C PHE A 343 5.49 -14.79 -7.00
N ASP A 344 4.89 -13.62 -7.05
CA ASP A 344 3.46 -13.49 -6.89
C ASP A 344 2.73 -13.75 -8.21
N PHE A 345 2.14 -14.93 -8.35
CA PHE A 345 1.34 -15.29 -9.53
C PHE A 345 0.09 -14.41 -9.73
N LYS A 346 -0.30 -13.60 -8.72
CA LYS A 346 -1.40 -12.61 -8.82
C LYS A 346 -0.90 -11.17 -9.02
N ASN A 347 0.37 -10.95 -9.36
CA ASN A 347 0.87 -9.64 -9.78
C ASN A 347 0.25 -9.26 -11.13
N ILE A 348 -0.79 -8.43 -11.04
CA ILE A 348 -1.55 -7.97 -12.19
C ILE A 348 -1.33 -6.47 -12.30
N TRP A 349 -0.57 -6.05 -13.30
CA TRP A 349 -0.56 -4.65 -13.73
C TRP A 349 -1.96 -4.27 -14.26
N PRO A 350 -2.47 -3.05 -14.02
CA PRO A 350 -1.80 -1.90 -13.41
C PRO A 350 -1.96 -1.79 -11.89
N LEU A 351 -2.45 -2.83 -11.18
CA LEU A 351 -2.55 -2.79 -9.72
C LEU A 351 -1.16 -2.87 -9.08
N ASP A 352 -0.37 -3.83 -9.52
CA ASP A 352 1.06 -3.90 -9.22
C ASP A 352 1.79 -3.00 -10.22
N TYR A 353 2.05 -1.77 -9.80
CA TYR A 353 2.66 -0.75 -10.66
C TYR A 353 4.19 -0.88 -10.70
N ASP A 354 4.79 -1.55 -9.72
CA ASP A 354 6.25 -1.79 -9.64
C ASP A 354 6.70 -2.93 -10.57
N PHE A 355 5.76 -3.69 -11.16
CA PHE A 355 6.03 -4.84 -12.02
C PHE A 355 7.03 -4.54 -13.16
N PHE A 356 6.94 -3.36 -13.77
CA PHE A 356 7.83 -2.93 -14.87
C PHE A 356 8.99 -2.05 -14.41
N PHE A 357 9.22 -1.90 -13.11
CA PHE A 357 10.32 -1.07 -12.62
C PHE A 357 11.65 -1.72 -12.95
N SER A 358 12.66 -0.90 -13.18
CA SER A 358 13.99 -1.35 -13.62
C SER A 358 14.61 -2.38 -12.67
N PHE A 359 14.39 -2.23 -11.35
CA PHE A 359 14.87 -3.20 -10.35
C PHE A 359 14.18 -4.56 -10.50
N ASN A 360 12.85 -4.58 -10.62
CA ASN A 360 12.08 -5.82 -10.70
C ASN A 360 12.34 -6.56 -12.02
N LEU A 361 12.49 -5.83 -13.13
CA LEU A 361 12.90 -6.40 -14.41
C LEU A 361 14.30 -7.02 -14.35
N LYS A 362 15.26 -6.35 -13.70
CA LYS A 362 16.62 -6.88 -13.50
C LYS A 362 16.60 -8.11 -12.60
N GLU A 363 15.81 -8.11 -11.53
CA GLU A 363 15.67 -9.25 -10.63
C GLU A 363 15.03 -10.46 -11.33
N LEU A 364 13.95 -10.25 -12.08
CA LEU A 364 13.32 -11.31 -12.89
C LEU A 364 14.28 -11.85 -13.96
N ALA A 365 15.07 -11.00 -14.60
CA ALA A 365 16.08 -11.43 -15.55
C ALA A 365 17.24 -12.20 -14.89
N ALA A 366 17.66 -11.78 -13.70
CA ALA A 366 18.75 -12.40 -12.94
C ALA A 366 18.37 -13.80 -12.41
N ASN A 367 17.09 -14.05 -12.13
CA ASN A 367 16.57 -15.33 -11.63
C ASN A 367 16.37 -16.41 -12.73
N GLY A 368 17.02 -16.27 -13.88
CA GLY A 368 17.07 -17.27 -14.94
C GLY A 368 15.70 -17.62 -15.54
N GLY A 369 15.52 -18.89 -15.93
CA GLY A 369 14.33 -19.33 -16.69
C GLY A 369 13.00 -19.14 -15.98
N ILE A 370 12.97 -19.23 -14.64
CA ILE A 370 11.75 -19.02 -13.85
C ILE A 370 11.36 -17.55 -13.85
N GLY A 371 12.31 -16.63 -13.70
CA GLY A 371 12.02 -15.19 -13.69
C GLY A 371 11.57 -14.67 -15.06
N VAL A 372 12.16 -15.15 -16.15
CA VAL A 372 11.69 -14.85 -17.52
C VAL A 372 10.29 -15.41 -17.77
N PHE A 373 10.02 -16.64 -17.30
CA PHE A 373 8.67 -17.22 -17.35
C PHE A 373 7.66 -16.37 -16.56
N MET A 374 8.01 -15.87 -15.39
CA MET A 374 7.17 -14.98 -14.58
C MET A 374 6.89 -13.64 -15.25
N LEU A 375 7.89 -13.04 -15.90
CA LEU A 375 7.69 -11.84 -16.70
C LEU A 375 6.70 -12.09 -17.85
N GLY A 376 6.91 -13.17 -18.63
CA GLY A 376 6.02 -13.56 -19.71
C GLY A 376 4.60 -13.90 -19.23
N TRP A 377 4.48 -14.59 -18.09
CA TRP A 377 3.23 -14.91 -17.44
C TRP A 377 2.47 -13.65 -17.01
N GLY A 378 3.14 -12.69 -16.38
CA GLY A 378 2.54 -11.41 -15.99
C GLY A 378 1.98 -10.66 -17.20
N ILE A 379 2.76 -10.55 -18.28
CA ILE A 379 2.33 -9.91 -19.54
C ILE A 379 1.14 -10.67 -20.16
N ALA A 380 1.19 -12.00 -20.22
CA ALA A 380 0.11 -12.84 -20.74
C ALA A 380 -1.18 -12.72 -19.90
N LEU A 381 -1.04 -12.64 -18.57
CA LEU A 381 -2.17 -12.38 -17.68
C LEU A 381 -2.81 -11.02 -17.97
N ILE A 382 -2.02 -9.97 -18.17
CA ILE A 382 -2.55 -8.61 -18.44
C ILE A 382 -3.28 -8.55 -19.78
N LEU A 383 -2.66 -9.07 -20.85
CA LEU A 383 -3.14 -8.94 -22.22
C LEU A 383 -4.22 -9.95 -22.59
N VAL A 384 -4.16 -11.16 -22.03
CA VAL A 384 -5.04 -12.28 -22.40
C VAL A 384 -5.89 -12.70 -21.21
N GLY A 385 -5.26 -13.10 -20.10
CA GLY A 385 -5.96 -13.68 -18.96
C GLY A 385 -7.06 -12.76 -18.42
N VAL A 386 -6.70 -11.53 -18.06
CA VAL A 386 -7.60 -10.53 -17.49
C VAL A 386 -8.77 -10.19 -18.42
N PRO A 387 -8.56 -9.85 -19.72
CA PRO A 387 -9.66 -9.66 -20.67
C PRO A 387 -10.57 -10.86 -20.81
N VAL A 388 -10.02 -12.08 -20.91
CA VAL A 388 -10.79 -13.32 -21.08
C VAL A 388 -11.64 -13.62 -19.85
N PHE A 389 -11.06 -13.60 -18.65
CA PHE A 389 -11.83 -13.83 -17.42
C PHE A 389 -12.89 -12.74 -17.21
N THR A 390 -12.56 -11.48 -17.52
CA THR A 390 -13.51 -10.37 -17.41
C THR A 390 -14.60 -10.44 -18.47
N TYR A 391 -14.30 -10.96 -19.65
CA TYR A 391 -15.28 -11.26 -20.67
C TYR A 391 -16.32 -12.25 -20.14
N PHE A 392 -15.91 -13.39 -19.56
CA PHE A 392 -16.86 -14.40 -19.09
C PHE A 392 -17.55 -14.06 -17.78
N PHE A 393 -16.86 -13.42 -16.84
CA PHE A 393 -17.35 -13.26 -15.46
C PHE A 393 -17.55 -11.82 -15.02
N GLY A 394 -17.18 -10.82 -15.84
CA GLY A 394 -17.14 -9.42 -15.43
C GLY A 394 -16.05 -9.19 -14.39
N LYS A 395 -16.07 -8.06 -13.67
CA LYS A 395 -15.07 -7.75 -12.64
C LYS A 395 -15.12 -8.68 -11.42
N ARG A 396 -16.17 -9.48 -11.28
CA ARG A 396 -16.45 -10.22 -10.04
C ARG A 396 -15.36 -11.25 -9.73
N TRP A 397 -14.83 -11.96 -10.74
CA TRP A 397 -13.83 -13.00 -10.55
C TRP A 397 -12.62 -12.51 -9.75
N TYR A 398 -12.20 -11.27 -9.97
CA TYR A 398 -11.09 -10.68 -9.22
C TYR A 398 -11.60 -9.83 -8.05
N CYS A 399 -12.31 -8.73 -8.32
CA CYS A 399 -12.63 -7.69 -7.33
C CYS A 399 -13.53 -8.15 -6.17
N SER A 400 -14.23 -9.28 -6.31
CA SER A 400 -15.18 -9.78 -5.31
C SER A 400 -14.86 -11.20 -4.81
N TRP A 401 -13.98 -11.95 -5.47
CA TRP A 401 -13.67 -13.34 -5.14
C TRP A 401 -12.20 -13.59 -4.79
N VAL A 402 -11.26 -12.82 -5.36
CA VAL A 402 -9.81 -13.06 -5.20
C VAL A 402 -9.08 -11.87 -4.56
N CYS A 403 -9.45 -10.64 -4.95
CA CYS A 403 -8.73 -9.43 -4.58
C CYS A 403 -8.75 -9.21 -3.05
N GLY A 404 -7.56 -9.08 -2.46
CA GLY A 404 -7.39 -8.79 -1.02
C GLY A 404 -8.11 -7.51 -0.61
N CYS A 405 -7.95 -6.40 -1.36
CA CYS A 405 -8.66 -5.14 -1.12
C CYS A 405 -10.19 -5.32 -1.12
N GLY A 406 -10.69 -6.18 -2.02
CA GLY A 406 -12.10 -6.57 -2.08
C GLY A 406 -12.52 -7.39 -0.86
N GLY A 407 -11.68 -8.31 -0.40
CA GLY A 407 -11.91 -9.13 0.79
C GLY A 407 -12.11 -8.29 2.05
N LEU A 408 -11.25 -7.30 2.29
CA LEU A 408 -11.39 -6.41 3.45
C LEU A 408 -12.60 -5.48 3.32
N ALA A 409 -12.83 -4.93 2.12
CA ALA A 409 -13.99 -4.09 1.84
C ALA A 409 -15.33 -4.82 2.07
N GLU A 410 -15.42 -6.10 1.68
CA GLU A 410 -16.64 -6.89 1.81
C GLU A 410 -16.84 -7.47 3.21
N THR A 411 -15.78 -7.59 3.99
CA THR A 411 -15.84 -8.12 5.36
C THR A 411 -15.85 -6.99 6.39
N LEU A 412 -14.69 -6.40 6.69
CA LEU A 412 -14.54 -5.30 7.64
C LEU A 412 -15.37 -4.08 7.24
N GLY A 413 -15.46 -3.80 5.94
CA GLY A 413 -16.21 -2.66 5.41
C GLY A 413 -17.73 -2.87 5.28
N ASP A 414 -18.26 -4.10 5.32
CA ASP A 414 -19.71 -4.38 5.18
C ASP A 414 -20.65 -3.53 6.06
N PRO A 415 -20.30 -3.13 7.30
CA PRO A 415 -21.12 -2.23 8.12
C PRO A 415 -21.39 -0.85 7.51
N TYR A 416 -20.61 -0.40 6.52
CA TYR A 416 -20.60 0.98 6.01
C TYR A 416 -21.10 1.12 4.56
N ARG A 417 -21.61 0.06 3.92
CA ARG A 417 -22.04 0.05 2.50
C ARG A 417 -23.00 1.19 2.15
N GLN A 418 -23.90 1.50 3.09
CA GLN A 418 -24.91 2.54 2.98
C GLN A 418 -24.34 3.95 2.80
N LEU A 419 -23.12 4.22 3.27
CA LEU A 419 -22.48 5.53 3.22
C LEU A 419 -21.96 5.90 1.82
N SER A 420 -21.84 4.92 0.92
CA SER A 420 -21.38 5.16 -0.45
C SER A 420 -22.30 6.16 -1.15
N ASP A 421 -21.85 7.34 -1.57
CA ASP A 421 -22.76 8.30 -2.23
C ASP A 421 -23.25 7.77 -3.59
N LYS A 422 -24.56 7.89 -3.87
CA LYS A 422 -25.22 7.47 -5.12
C LYS A 422 -25.54 8.64 -6.06
N SER A 423 -25.15 9.86 -5.69
CA SER A 423 -25.37 11.07 -6.48
C SER A 423 -24.66 11.02 -7.83
N LEU A 424 -25.22 11.72 -8.82
CA LEU A 424 -24.58 11.87 -10.12
C LEU A 424 -23.26 12.66 -10.04
N LYS A 425 -23.10 13.54 -9.03
CA LYS A 425 -21.85 14.26 -8.77
C LYS A 425 -20.75 13.28 -8.37
N ALA A 426 -21.01 12.41 -7.38
CA ALA A 426 -20.08 11.36 -6.99
C ALA A 426 -19.72 10.43 -8.17
N TRP A 427 -20.70 10.10 -9.02
CA TRP A 427 -20.45 9.31 -10.23
C TRP A 427 -19.57 10.01 -11.29
N LYS A 428 -19.63 11.34 -11.40
CA LYS A 428 -18.71 12.09 -12.27
C LYS A 428 -17.29 12.06 -11.70
N VAL A 429 -17.15 12.31 -10.40
CA VAL A 429 -15.86 12.31 -9.69
C VAL A 429 -15.20 10.93 -9.74
N GLU A 430 -15.94 9.85 -9.45
CA GLU A 430 -15.38 8.49 -9.48
C GLU A 430 -14.83 8.13 -10.86
N ARG A 431 -15.50 8.57 -11.92
CA ARG A 431 -15.06 8.27 -13.29
C ARG A 431 -13.80 9.03 -13.62
N ILE A 432 -13.72 10.32 -13.29
CA ILE A 432 -12.54 11.14 -13.59
C ILE A 432 -11.35 10.58 -12.81
N LEU A 433 -11.47 10.46 -11.48
CA LEU A 433 -10.36 10.03 -10.63
C LEU A 433 -9.82 8.65 -11.03
N ILE A 434 -10.69 7.63 -11.16
CA ILE A 434 -10.20 6.26 -11.39
C ILE A 434 -9.52 6.10 -12.76
N HIS A 435 -9.97 6.83 -13.79
CA HIS A 435 -9.35 6.79 -15.11
C HIS A 435 -8.11 7.68 -15.18
N SER A 436 -8.06 8.80 -14.45
CA SER A 436 -6.83 9.59 -14.31
C SER A 436 -5.71 8.79 -13.66
N VAL A 437 -6.02 7.99 -12.62
CA VAL A 437 -5.03 7.09 -12.01
C VAL A 437 -4.56 6.02 -13.00
N LEU A 438 -5.48 5.42 -13.77
CA LEU A 438 -5.11 4.47 -14.82
C LEU A 438 -4.20 5.10 -15.88
N VAL A 439 -4.54 6.29 -16.38
CA VAL A 439 -3.71 7.02 -17.34
C VAL A 439 -2.34 7.32 -16.75
N PHE A 440 -2.28 7.76 -15.49
CA PHE A 440 -1.01 8.02 -14.83
C PHE A 440 -0.16 6.74 -14.72
N ALA A 441 -0.77 5.60 -14.36
CA ALA A 441 -0.09 4.31 -14.32
C ALA A 441 0.48 3.90 -15.69
N VAL A 442 -0.29 4.10 -16.77
CA VAL A 442 0.14 3.82 -18.14
C VAL A 442 1.30 4.73 -18.56
N VAL A 443 1.21 6.03 -18.29
CA VAL A 443 2.26 7.00 -18.62
C VAL A 443 3.54 6.70 -17.85
N MET A 444 3.46 6.47 -16.54
CA MET A 444 4.60 6.11 -15.70
C MET A 444 5.26 4.81 -16.18
N THR A 445 4.46 3.80 -16.52
CA THR A 445 4.97 2.53 -17.07
C THR A 445 5.67 2.75 -18.41
N SER A 446 5.09 3.58 -19.28
CA SER A 446 5.67 3.89 -20.60
C SER A 446 7.00 4.64 -20.45
N VAL A 447 7.07 5.64 -19.56
CA VAL A 447 8.30 6.36 -19.22
C VAL A 447 9.36 5.39 -18.73
N THR A 448 9.00 4.49 -17.80
CA THR A 448 9.92 3.51 -17.23
C THR A 448 10.47 2.55 -18.30
N LEU A 449 9.61 2.02 -19.17
CA LEU A 449 10.01 1.11 -20.24
C LEU A 449 10.87 1.81 -21.30
N ILE A 450 10.49 3.01 -21.74
CA ILE A 450 11.30 3.79 -22.70
C ILE A 450 12.68 4.06 -22.11
N ASN A 451 12.75 4.47 -20.84
CA ASN A 451 14.04 4.75 -20.21
C ASN A 451 14.88 3.48 -20.04
N PHE A 452 14.25 2.35 -19.72
CA PHE A 452 14.90 1.04 -19.61
C PHE A 452 15.48 0.57 -20.95
N PHE A 453 14.75 0.69 -22.06
CA PHE A 453 15.22 0.26 -23.38
C PHE A 453 16.20 1.23 -24.06
N THR A 454 16.28 2.48 -23.60
CA THR A 454 17.18 3.51 -24.15
C THR A 454 18.41 3.77 -23.28
N ASP A 455 18.63 2.97 -22.24
CA ASP A 455 19.72 3.13 -21.26
C ASP A 455 19.83 4.57 -20.70
N GLY A 456 18.69 5.19 -20.41
CA GLY A 456 18.68 6.55 -19.85
C GLY A 456 18.84 7.70 -20.86
N ARG A 457 19.16 7.42 -22.14
CA ARG A 457 19.58 8.44 -23.11
C ARG A 457 18.48 9.42 -23.51
N MET A 458 17.21 9.00 -23.48
CA MET A 458 16.09 9.85 -23.91
C MET A 458 15.43 10.65 -22.79
N LEU A 459 15.25 10.05 -21.62
CA LEU A 459 14.43 10.63 -20.54
C LEU A 459 15.23 10.90 -19.26
N GLY A 460 16.53 10.54 -19.23
CA GLY A 460 17.44 10.83 -18.12
C GLY A 460 16.88 10.39 -16.77
N SER A 461 16.89 11.32 -15.81
CA SER A 461 16.45 11.13 -14.43
C SER A 461 14.94 11.27 -14.21
N LEU A 462 14.12 11.45 -15.25
CA LEU A 462 12.67 11.67 -15.08
C LEU A 462 11.91 10.46 -14.54
N THR A 463 12.49 9.26 -14.57
CA THR A 463 11.81 8.03 -14.13
C THR A 463 11.60 8.00 -12.61
N GLU A 464 12.63 8.32 -11.83
CA GLU A 464 12.57 8.22 -10.36
C GLU A 464 11.54 9.17 -9.74
N PRO A 465 11.49 10.48 -10.08
CA PRO A 465 10.50 11.40 -9.50
C PRO A 465 9.07 10.99 -9.83
N VAL A 466 8.83 10.48 -11.04
CA VAL A 466 7.50 10.04 -11.48
C VAL A 466 7.05 8.82 -10.67
N GLN A 467 7.94 7.84 -10.47
CA GLN A 467 7.68 6.66 -9.64
C GLN A 467 7.46 7.04 -8.16
N GLU A 468 8.28 7.96 -7.61
CA GLU A 468 8.11 8.45 -6.23
C GLU A 468 6.76 9.15 -6.02
N VAL A 469 6.35 10.03 -6.96
CA VAL A 469 5.06 10.72 -6.89
C VAL A 469 3.90 9.72 -6.96
N TYR A 470 3.97 8.74 -7.86
CA TYR A 470 2.94 7.71 -7.97
C TYR A 470 2.87 6.85 -6.70
N GLY A 471 4.00 6.35 -6.22
CA GLY A 471 4.09 5.54 -5.01
C GLY A 471 3.61 6.27 -3.76
N PHE A 472 3.94 7.56 -3.63
CA PHE A 472 3.43 8.40 -2.55
C PHE A 472 1.93 8.67 -2.68
N ALA A 473 1.49 9.31 -3.77
CA ALA A 473 0.13 9.80 -3.90
C ALA A 473 -0.90 8.66 -4.07
N ILE A 474 -0.60 7.68 -4.92
CA ILE A 474 -1.53 6.60 -5.25
C ILE A 474 -1.33 5.40 -4.32
N GLY A 475 -0.08 4.96 -4.12
CA GLY A 475 0.24 3.81 -3.28
C GLY A 475 -0.06 4.07 -1.79
N SER A 476 0.72 4.93 -1.15
CA SER A 476 0.62 5.14 0.30
C SER A 476 -0.60 5.98 0.72
N ALA A 477 -0.80 7.16 0.13
CA ALA A 477 -1.88 8.06 0.54
C ALA A 477 -3.26 7.56 0.10
N PHE A 478 -3.45 7.26 -1.19
CA PHE A 478 -4.78 6.93 -1.68
C PHE A 478 -5.19 5.48 -1.41
N ALA A 479 -4.34 4.49 -1.69
CA ALA A 479 -4.67 3.08 -1.44
C ALA A 479 -4.62 2.73 0.05
N GLY A 480 -3.59 3.19 0.76
CA GLY A 480 -3.42 2.96 2.20
C GLY A 480 -4.36 3.80 3.06
N VAL A 481 -4.08 5.10 3.18
CA VAL A 481 -4.77 5.97 4.15
C VAL A 481 -6.23 6.18 3.78
N ILE A 482 -6.50 6.66 2.58
CA ILE A 482 -7.86 7.00 2.17
C ILE A 482 -8.67 5.72 1.91
N GLY A 483 -8.06 4.71 1.31
CA GLY A 483 -8.72 3.48 0.88
C GLY A 483 -9.52 2.83 2.00
N THR A 484 -8.87 2.50 3.12
CA THR A 484 -9.48 1.85 4.29
C THR A 484 -9.88 2.81 5.40
N GLY A 485 -9.13 3.91 5.59
CA GLY A 485 -9.43 4.90 6.62
C GLY A 485 -10.80 5.55 6.47
N PHE A 486 -11.28 5.69 5.23
CA PHE A 486 -12.55 6.35 4.94
C PHE A 486 -13.74 5.38 4.92
N TYR A 487 -13.58 4.10 5.30
CA TYR A 487 -14.71 3.17 5.38
C TYR A 487 -15.88 3.71 6.22
N PRO A 488 -15.66 4.22 7.44
CA PRO A 488 -16.73 4.77 8.26
C PRO A 488 -17.27 6.13 7.78
N LEU A 489 -16.63 6.76 6.80
CA LEU A 489 -16.93 8.11 6.33
C LEU A 489 -17.63 8.11 4.97
N MET A 490 -17.12 7.37 4.00
CA MET A 490 -17.55 7.41 2.59
C MET A 490 -17.95 6.03 2.03
N GLY A 491 -17.93 4.99 2.87
CA GLY A 491 -18.30 3.64 2.50
C GLY A 491 -17.10 2.74 2.21
N ASN A 492 -17.39 1.46 2.03
CA ASN A 492 -16.43 0.36 2.14
C ASN A 492 -15.54 0.11 0.93
N ARG A 493 -15.77 0.77 -0.20
CA ARG A 493 -15.00 0.56 -1.43
C ARG A 493 -14.39 1.85 -1.98
N MET A 494 -13.91 2.74 -1.10
CA MET A 494 -13.28 4.01 -1.50
C MET A 494 -12.13 3.80 -2.50
N TRP A 495 -11.15 2.95 -2.17
CA TRP A 495 -10.05 2.60 -3.08
C TRP A 495 -10.55 1.99 -4.41
N CYS A 496 -11.37 0.94 -4.33
CA CYS A 496 -11.86 0.23 -5.52
C CYS A 496 -12.74 1.09 -6.44
N ARG A 497 -13.36 2.15 -5.90
CA ARG A 497 -14.28 3.03 -6.62
C ARG A 497 -13.58 4.24 -7.25
N PHE A 498 -12.60 4.81 -6.56
CA PHE A 498 -11.98 6.06 -6.99
C PHE A 498 -10.51 5.94 -7.43
N GLY A 499 -9.78 4.90 -6.99
CA GLY A 499 -8.32 4.85 -7.16
C GLY A 499 -7.73 3.60 -7.76
N CYS A 500 -8.42 2.47 -7.72
CA CYS A 500 -7.84 1.21 -8.21
C CYS A 500 -7.73 1.21 -9.75
N PRO A 501 -6.52 1.28 -10.34
CA PRO A 501 -6.34 1.33 -11.79
C PRO A 501 -6.77 0.01 -12.45
N LEU A 502 -6.56 -1.13 -11.78
CA LEU A 502 -7.04 -2.42 -12.27
C LEU A 502 -8.58 -2.48 -12.32
N ALA A 503 -9.28 -1.87 -11.36
CA ALA A 503 -10.74 -1.80 -11.40
C ALA A 503 -11.26 -0.93 -12.55
N ALA A 504 -10.49 0.08 -12.99
CA ALA A 504 -10.77 0.85 -14.20
C ALA A 504 -10.56 0.00 -15.46
N TYR A 505 -9.42 -0.68 -15.57
CA TYR A 505 -9.12 -1.58 -16.70
C TYR A 505 -10.19 -2.68 -16.87
N LEU A 506 -10.44 -3.44 -15.79
CA LEU A 506 -11.51 -4.44 -15.75
C LEU A 506 -12.89 -3.82 -16.04
N GLY A 507 -13.10 -2.56 -15.64
CA GLY A 507 -14.36 -1.84 -15.80
C GLY A 507 -14.67 -1.47 -17.24
N ILE A 508 -13.65 -1.18 -18.04
CA ILE A 508 -13.76 -0.93 -19.48
C ILE A 508 -14.23 -2.23 -20.16
N VAL A 509 -13.51 -3.33 -19.95
CA VAL A 509 -13.87 -4.65 -20.53
C VAL A 509 -15.26 -5.08 -20.05
N GLN A 510 -15.57 -4.89 -18.76
CA GLN A 510 -16.89 -5.22 -18.23
C GLN A 510 -18.00 -4.43 -18.91
N LYS A 511 -17.84 -3.11 -19.08
CA LYS A 511 -18.92 -2.29 -19.64
C LYS A 511 -19.23 -2.68 -21.08
N PHE A 512 -18.19 -2.88 -21.89
CA PHE A 512 -18.34 -3.00 -23.34
C PHE A 512 -18.42 -4.44 -23.87
N LYS A 513 -17.75 -5.41 -23.24
CA LYS A 513 -17.59 -6.76 -23.81
C LYS A 513 -18.03 -7.91 -22.92
N SER A 514 -18.09 -7.73 -21.59
CA SER A 514 -18.38 -8.85 -20.70
C SER A 514 -19.76 -9.49 -20.92
N ARG A 515 -19.90 -10.80 -20.77
CA ARG A 515 -21.18 -11.53 -20.72
C ARG A 515 -21.95 -11.28 -19.42
N PHE A 516 -21.26 -10.84 -18.38
CA PHE A 516 -21.86 -10.55 -17.09
C PHE A 516 -22.71 -9.28 -17.15
N ARG A 517 -23.92 -9.39 -16.59
CA ARG A 517 -24.86 -8.28 -16.34
C ARG A 517 -25.81 -8.65 -15.21
N ILE A 518 -26.31 -7.64 -14.51
CA ILE A 518 -27.43 -7.84 -13.58
C ILE A 518 -28.71 -7.48 -14.33
N THR A 519 -29.57 -8.46 -14.55
CA THR A 519 -30.85 -8.26 -15.22
C THR A 519 -31.94 -7.94 -14.21
N THR A 520 -32.96 -7.25 -14.70
CA THR A 520 -34.05 -6.72 -13.88
C THR A 520 -35.40 -7.14 -14.46
N ASN A 521 -36.31 -7.56 -13.58
CA ASN A 521 -37.73 -7.66 -13.91
C ASN A 521 -38.46 -6.41 -13.39
N GLY A 522 -38.52 -5.36 -14.21
CA GLY A 522 -39.02 -4.05 -13.77
C GLY A 522 -40.44 -4.06 -13.23
N GLY A 523 -41.33 -4.87 -13.80
CA GLY A 523 -42.73 -4.98 -13.35
C GLY A 523 -42.91 -5.52 -11.93
N GLN A 524 -41.89 -6.15 -11.35
CA GLN A 524 -41.92 -6.64 -9.97
C GLN A 524 -41.24 -5.67 -8.97
N CYS A 525 -40.69 -4.56 -9.46
CA CYS A 525 -39.98 -3.59 -8.64
C CYS A 525 -40.96 -2.72 -7.82
N ILE A 526 -40.92 -2.87 -6.50
CA ILE A 526 -41.71 -2.04 -5.55
C ILE A 526 -40.97 -0.78 -5.08
N SER A 527 -39.88 -0.38 -5.75
CA SER A 527 -39.16 0.88 -5.48
C SER A 527 -38.62 1.07 -4.05
N CYS A 528 -38.47 0.00 -3.25
CA CYS A 528 -38.10 0.08 -1.83
C CYS A 528 -36.68 0.61 -1.54
N GLY A 529 -35.79 0.67 -2.54
CA GLY A 529 -34.46 1.28 -2.41
C GLY A 529 -33.38 0.43 -1.72
N ASN A 530 -33.71 -0.72 -1.13
CA ASN A 530 -32.72 -1.59 -0.45
C ASN A 530 -31.52 -1.93 -1.33
N CYS A 531 -31.75 -2.25 -2.60
CA CYS A 531 -30.69 -2.58 -3.55
C CYS A 531 -29.69 -1.43 -3.77
N SER A 532 -30.14 -0.17 -3.82
CA SER A 532 -29.28 1.01 -3.91
C SER A 532 -28.54 1.25 -2.60
N THR A 533 -29.24 1.15 -1.46
CA THR A 533 -28.64 1.34 -0.13
C THR A 533 -27.43 0.43 0.08
N TYR A 534 -27.51 -0.84 -0.32
CA TYR A 534 -26.43 -1.81 -0.13
C TYR A 534 -25.42 -1.89 -1.27
N CYS A 535 -25.57 -1.06 -2.30
CA CYS A 535 -24.57 -0.96 -3.35
C CYS A 535 -23.35 -0.17 -2.85
N GLU A 536 -22.32 -0.92 -2.50
CA GLU A 536 -20.99 -0.43 -2.08
C GLU A 536 -20.22 0.34 -3.16
N MET A 537 -20.63 0.22 -4.43
CA MET A 537 -20.04 0.98 -5.54
C MET A 537 -20.79 2.29 -5.81
N GLY A 538 -21.75 2.69 -4.96
CA GLY A 538 -22.50 3.92 -5.13
C GLY A 538 -23.42 3.93 -6.35
N ILE A 539 -23.87 2.76 -6.82
CA ILE A 539 -24.80 2.66 -7.96
C ILE A 539 -26.23 2.78 -7.42
N ASP A 540 -27.03 3.68 -7.99
CA ASP A 540 -28.48 3.70 -7.76
C ASP A 540 -29.15 2.54 -8.52
N VAL A 541 -29.11 1.35 -7.92
CA VAL A 541 -29.67 0.11 -8.48
C VAL A 541 -31.20 0.20 -8.67
N ARG A 542 -31.90 0.88 -7.75
CA ARG A 542 -33.34 1.11 -7.80
C ARG A 542 -33.74 1.80 -9.11
N TRP A 543 -33.00 2.82 -9.53
CA TRP A 543 -33.27 3.55 -10.77
C TRP A 543 -33.27 2.63 -12.01
N TYR A 544 -32.32 1.69 -12.08
CA TYR A 544 -32.28 0.69 -13.15
C TYR A 544 -33.42 -0.32 -13.03
N ALA A 545 -33.68 -0.81 -11.82
CA ALA A 545 -34.70 -1.81 -11.56
C ALA A 545 -36.11 -1.29 -11.91
N GLN A 546 -36.45 -0.05 -11.54
CA GLN A 546 -37.75 0.56 -11.87
C GLN A 546 -37.98 0.66 -13.39
N ARG A 547 -36.92 0.89 -14.15
CA ARG A 547 -36.97 1.01 -15.61
C ARG A 547 -36.84 -0.33 -16.34
N GLY A 548 -36.75 -1.45 -15.62
CA GLY A 548 -36.48 -2.76 -16.23
C GLY A 548 -35.16 -2.79 -17.02
N GLN A 549 -34.20 -1.92 -16.71
CA GLN A 549 -32.92 -1.84 -17.41
C GLN A 549 -31.87 -2.76 -16.78
N ASN A 550 -31.05 -3.39 -17.62
CA ASN A 550 -29.89 -4.14 -17.19
C ASN A 550 -28.85 -3.20 -16.56
N ILE A 551 -28.28 -3.61 -15.44
CA ILE A 551 -27.24 -2.83 -14.75
C ILE A 551 -25.89 -3.21 -15.33
N ILE A 552 -25.39 -2.38 -16.24
CA ILE A 552 -24.10 -2.53 -16.91
C ILE A 552 -23.25 -1.30 -16.61
N ARG A 553 -22.84 -1.20 -15.36
CA ARG A 553 -21.95 -0.13 -14.88
C ARG A 553 -20.50 -0.62 -14.91
N SER A 554 -19.58 0.20 -15.41
CA SER A 554 -18.14 -0.08 -15.30
C SER A 554 -17.68 -0.16 -13.85
N SER A 555 -18.35 0.53 -12.91
CA SER A 555 -18.04 0.50 -11.48
C SER A 555 -18.52 -0.79 -10.79
N CYS A 556 -19.56 -1.47 -11.28
CA CYS A 556 -20.11 -2.66 -10.60
C CYS A 556 -19.06 -3.77 -10.41
N VAL A 557 -18.85 -4.25 -9.18
CA VAL A 557 -17.90 -5.34 -8.89
C VAL A 557 -18.55 -6.73 -8.87
N GLY A 558 -19.86 -6.82 -9.13
CA GLY A 558 -20.58 -8.09 -9.16
C GLY A 558 -20.70 -8.82 -7.81
N CYS A 559 -20.71 -8.06 -6.70
CA CYS A 559 -20.83 -8.61 -5.35
C CYS A 559 -22.16 -9.33 -5.06
N GLY A 560 -23.21 -9.01 -5.82
CA GLY A 560 -24.51 -9.68 -5.76
C GLY A 560 -25.37 -9.35 -4.55
N VAL A 561 -24.92 -8.50 -3.63
CA VAL A 561 -25.71 -8.13 -2.44
C VAL A 561 -27.02 -7.45 -2.82
N CYS A 562 -27.04 -6.65 -3.90
CA CYS A 562 -28.26 -6.01 -4.39
C CYS A 562 -29.37 -7.01 -4.77
N SER A 563 -29.03 -8.20 -5.26
CA SER A 563 -30.02 -9.23 -5.56
C SER A 563 -30.51 -9.94 -4.30
N GLN A 564 -29.63 -10.13 -3.31
CA GLN A 564 -29.97 -10.81 -2.06
C GLN A 564 -30.85 -9.94 -1.14
N VAL A 565 -30.68 -8.61 -1.16
CA VAL A 565 -31.50 -7.68 -0.35
C VAL A 565 -32.86 -7.35 -0.99
N CYS A 566 -33.11 -7.81 -2.22
CA CYS A 566 -34.34 -7.51 -2.93
C CYS A 566 -35.48 -8.41 -2.42
N PRO A 567 -36.52 -7.88 -1.74
CA PRO A 567 -37.59 -8.70 -1.16
C PRO A 567 -38.48 -9.37 -2.22
N ARG A 568 -38.45 -8.86 -3.46
CA ARG A 568 -39.25 -9.36 -4.59
C ARG A 568 -38.45 -10.21 -5.57
N GLY A 569 -37.15 -10.40 -5.36
CA GLY A 569 -36.30 -11.20 -6.27
C GLY A 569 -36.16 -10.61 -7.69
N VAL A 570 -36.27 -9.28 -7.82
CA VAL A 570 -36.29 -8.57 -9.12
C VAL A 570 -34.97 -8.67 -9.89
N LEU A 571 -33.86 -8.81 -9.17
CA LEU A 571 -32.50 -8.69 -9.69
C LEU A 571 -31.85 -10.07 -9.80
N LYS A 572 -31.27 -10.40 -10.96
CA LYS A 572 -30.52 -11.65 -11.16
C LYS A 572 -29.13 -11.38 -11.73
N LEU A 573 -28.13 -12.08 -11.21
CA LEU A 573 -26.75 -12.05 -11.73
C LEU A 573 -26.65 -13.07 -12.85
N GLU A 574 -26.46 -12.62 -14.10
CA GLU A 574 -26.50 -13.50 -15.27
C GLU A 574 -25.28 -13.31 -16.16
N ASN A 575 -24.86 -14.42 -16.80
CA ASN A 575 -23.89 -14.43 -17.89
C ASN A 575 -24.64 -14.76 -19.18
N LYS A 576 -24.95 -13.74 -19.97
CA LYS A 576 -25.71 -13.86 -21.23
C LYS A 576 -24.85 -13.45 -22.42
N GLU A 577 -25.32 -13.70 -23.63
CA GLU A 577 -24.68 -13.20 -24.85
C GLU A 577 -24.64 -11.66 -24.88
N GLU A 578 -23.83 -11.08 -25.76
CA GLU A 578 -23.74 -9.62 -25.93
C GLU A 578 -25.05 -9.01 -26.47
N LYS A 579 -25.85 -9.80 -27.21
CA LYS A 579 -27.12 -9.33 -27.76
C LYS A 579 -28.10 -8.90 -26.66
N GLY A 580 -28.73 -7.75 -26.86
CA GLY A 580 -29.68 -7.17 -25.91
C GLY A 580 -29.05 -6.74 -24.58
N ARG A 581 -27.73 -6.51 -24.53
CA ARG A 581 -26.99 -6.03 -23.35
C ARG A 581 -27.63 -4.75 -22.83
N PHE A 582 -27.64 -3.70 -23.65
CA PHE A 582 -28.35 -2.47 -23.37
C PHE A 582 -29.79 -2.64 -23.83
N ASN A 583 -30.72 -2.75 -22.87
CA ASN A 583 -32.14 -2.81 -23.16
C ASN A 583 -32.79 -1.45 -22.92
N GLU A 584 -33.85 -1.19 -23.67
CA GLU A 584 -34.64 0.02 -23.52
C GLU A 584 -35.39 0.02 -22.18
N PRO A 585 -35.60 1.20 -21.58
CA PRO A 585 -36.37 1.31 -20.36
C PRO A 585 -37.83 0.91 -20.63
N ILE A 586 -38.37 0.05 -19.77
CA ILE A 586 -39.82 -0.16 -19.69
C ILE A 586 -40.38 1.09 -18.98
N LEU A 587 -40.92 2.02 -19.76
CA LEU A 587 -41.59 3.20 -19.24
C LEU A 587 -43.02 2.81 -18.82
N ILE A 588 -43.22 2.51 -17.54
CA ILE A 588 -44.56 2.27 -16.99
C ILE A 588 -45.10 3.65 -16.52
N GLY A 589 -45.81 4.35 -17.38
CA GLY A 589 -46.44 5.65 -17.14
C GLY A 589 -47.58 5.90 -18.14
N ASN A 590 -48.34 6.99 -17.99
CA ASN A 590 -49.54 7.31 -18.80
C ASN A 590 -49.33 7.21 -20.33
N ASP A 591 -48.09 7.39 -20.80
CA ASP A 591 -47.74 7.38 -22.23
C ASP A 591 -47.05 6.09 -22.69
N GLY A 592 -46.85 5.11 -21.80
CA GLY A 592 -45.99 3.94 -22.05
C GLY A 592 -46.65 2.77 -22.79
N VAL A 593 -47.98 2.67 -22.74
CA VAL A 593 -48.76 1.64 -23.44
C VAL A 593 -50.01 2.27 -24.02
N LYS A 594 -49.97 2.67 -25.30
CA LYS A 594 -51.21 2.88 -26.06
C LYS A 594 -51.71 1.51 -26.49
N VAL A 595 -52.68 0.97 -25.78
CA VAL A 595 -53.46 -0.17 -26.25
C VAL A 595 -54.18 0.32 -27.50
N THR A 596 -53.77 -0.17 -28.67
CA THR A 596 -54.54 -0.01 -29.89
C THR A 596 -55.75 -0.91 -29.73
N MET A 597 -56.92 -0.30 -29.50
CA MET A 597 -58.19 -1.02 -29.54
C MET A 597 -58.48 -1.49 -30.96
#